data_AF-A0A8S2YQB4-F1
#
_entry.id   AF-A0A8S2YQB4-F1
#
_cell.length_a   1.000
_cell.length_b   1.000
_cell.length_c   1.000
_cell.angle_alpha   90.00
_cell.angle_beta   90.00
_cell.angle_gamma   90.00
#
_symmetry.space_group_name_H-M   'P 1'
#
loop_
_entity.id
_entity.type
_entity.pdbx_description
1 polymer ?
#
loop_
_entity_poly.entity_id
_entity_poly.type
_entity_poly.pdbx_seq_one_letter_code
_entity_poly.pdbx_strand_id
1 'polypeptide(L)'
;AIDLRHSFVTLREVSDKTHGFLVGAVTLISALDLPEIFYPPARATSPISRITLDMRELKLDLLIKQLKCIVLCYQKSSPQEQKNETFDYLNLCKRLYDTLSQLNNPNDILKEMRLSDLTEWIWNSTHGFSSTNHIYLIDKIHPLASYVQILPYELYNYRKFFESMGVKYLPDGSKLEDLLRNQQHQPIDENLFKWIKETYTKDRRLLQFIHDLETKSNSKGNPKVKNTNDDQTRITFSSTLDLAEDKIYLYLTDIFNQQTNIKETVIQALTTISKEKKTQLLTEEDYFIRKMSGSEYQKNLFDHYRAYNDLVLPNLNVLPKNVKDTLVLFALDHADNTMLNILKQHCCIPCTPNGRILNKPSKLIHPYCRLASLYSDIDSLFPYGGQDSYLREDRLNVLKLLGMKCDDNLVTWPELVERCESIQRMRDYDLARERSLALLQILNDMLSMSNANPTRTYDENDDSLDRRSRPSTLTAREKTTNGNLSNGSSSILNTHEALHDKEARTRASLQLRELAFIPIKTRPIELNGINLTWMGDKYSKRLFKPKDTLSQQYEHLICSTWPIAEQSKNSQEQIILTKQVEHFLGLDDTTKIELKDVLKQVDEISKLSIINNSNLVVYNHQITSKYIL
;
A
#
# COMPACT_ATOMS: atom_id res chain seq x y z
N ALA A 1 -10.76 -47.19 16.16
CA ALA A 1 -12.10 -46.80 16.66
C ALA A 1 -12.07 -45.29 16.85
N ILE A 2 -12.95 -44.54 16.18
CA ILE A 2 -12.99 -43.06 16.26
C ILE A 2 -14.04 -42.70 17.30
N ASP A 3 -13.62 -42.03 18.37
CA ASP A 3 -14.47 -41.60 19.49
C ASP A 3 -15.38 -40.44 19.07
N LEU A 4 -16.66 -40.54 19.41
CA LEU A 4 -17.79 -39.73 18.91
C LEU A 4 -18.00 -38.41 19.68
N ARG A 5 -16.99 -37.90 20.40
CA ARG A 5 -17.21 -36.84 21.42
C ARG A 5 -16.49 -35.51 21.21
N HIS A 6 -15.84 -35.27 20.06
CA HIS A 6 -15.25 -33.96 19.77
C HIS A 6 -15.97 -33.25 18.60
N SER A 7 -16.40 -32.02 18.86
CA SER A 7 -17.00 -31.09 17.91
C SER A 7 -16.02 -30.79 16.76
N PHE A 8 -16.47 -31.01 15.53
CA PHE A 8 -15.72 -30.68 14.31
C PHE A 8 -15.46 -29.17 14.23
N VAL A 9 -14.21 -28.78 13.94
CA VAL A 9 -13.85 -27.42 13.52
C VAL A 9 -14.30 -27.27 12.06
N THR A 10 -14.94 -26.15 11.72
CA THR A 10 -15.52 -25.93 10.38
C THR A 10 -14.43 -25.57 9.35
N LEU A 11 -14.61 -25.95 8.07
CA LEU A 11 -13.65 -25.59 7.00
C LEU A 11 -13.41 -24.08 6.92
N ARG A 12 -14.46 -23.30 7.22
CA ARG A 12 -14.47 -21.84 7.28
C ARG A 12 -13.52 -21.25 8.33
N GLU A 13 -13.29 -21.95 9.45
CA GLU A 13 -12.34 -21.50 10.49
C GLU A 13 -10.87 -21.76 10.11
N VAL A 14 -10.62 -22.64 9.14
CA VAL A 14 -9.28 -22.98 8.63
C VAL A 14 -8.88 -22.09 7.45
N SER A 15 -9.83 -21.67 6.60
CA SER A 15 -9.56 -20.86 5.40
C SER A 15 -9.21 -19.39 5.71
N ASP A 16 -9.70 -18.85 6.83
CA ASP A 16 -9.70 -17.41 7.14
C ASP A 16 -8.47 -16.89 7.94
N LYS A 17 -7.59 -17.77 8.41
CA LYS A 17 -6.34 -17.34 9.07
C LYS A 17 -5.21 -17.23 8.05
N THR A 18 -4.59 -16.05 8.01
CA THR A 18 -3.43 -15.70 7.15
C THR A 18 -2.20 -16.60 7.34
N HIS A 19 -2.19 -17.45 8.37
CA HIS A 19 -1.23 -18.54 8.60
C HIS A 19 -1.94 -19.81 9.07
N GLY A 20 -3.06 -20.18 8.45
CA GLY A 20 -3.73 -21.46 8.69
C GLY A 20 -2.78 -22.61 8.36
N PHE A 21 -1.97 -23.01 9.35
CA PHE A 21 -1.21 -24.25 9.34
C PHE A 21 -2.15 -25.35 8.86
N LEU A 22 -1.65 -26.15 7.91
CA LEU A 22 -2.22 -27.40 7.45
C LEU A 22 -3.02 -28.13 8.54
N VAL A 23 -4.34 -27.95 8.60
CA VAL A 23 -5.20 -28.68 9.54
C VAL A 23 -6.58 -28.87 8.89
N GLY A 24 -7.25 -30.02 8.95
CA GLY A 24 -7.00 -31.11 9.89
C GLY A 24 -7.52 -32.46 9.47
N ALA A 25 -6.83 -33.47 9.98
CA ALA A 25 -7.51 -34.41 10.84
C ALA A 25 -6.93 -34.25 12.24
N VAL A 26 -7.74 -33.85 13.22
CA VAL A 26 -7.36 -33.76 14.64
C VAL A 26 -6.82 -35.10 15.17
N THR A 27 -7.02 -36.20 14.44
CA THR A 27 -6.41 -37.52 14.70
C THR A 27 -4.94 -37.67 14.26
N LEU A 28 -4.42 -36.86 13.34
CA LEU A 28 -3.02 -36.97 12.88
C LEU A 28 -2.05 -36.16 13.76
N ILE A 29 -2.52 -35.11 14.44
CA ILE A 29 -1.69 -34.30 15.34
C ILE A 29 -1.37 -35.08 16.63
N SER A 30 -2.28 -35.94 17.10
CA SER A 30 -2.01 -36.82 18.25
C SER A 30 -1.04 -37.99 17.95
N ALA A 31 -0.67 -38.21 16.68
CA ALA A 31 0.25 -39.27 16.28
C ALA A 31 1.69 -38.79 16.02
N LEU A 32 1.95 -37.48 16.20
CA LEU A 32 3.28 -36.89 16.12
C LEU A 32 3.70 -36.48 17.54
N ASP A 33 4.24 -37.42 18.31
CA ASP A 33 4.98 -37.09 19.53
C ASP A 33 6.17 -36.18 19.15
N LEU A 34 6.08 -34.90 19.48
CA LEU A 34 7.24 -34.00 19.48
C LEU A 34 7.28 -33.16 20.77
N PRO A 35 8.50 -32.87 21.29
CA PRO A 35 8.74 -32.53 22.70
C PRO A 35 8.33 -31.10 23.06
N GLU A 36 8.07 -30.86 24.36
CA GLU A 36 7.64 -29.60 25.00
C GLU A 36 8.61 -28.40 24.91
N ILE A 37 9.19 -28.09 23.75
CA ILE A 37 10.09 -26.93 23.56
C ILE A 37 9.39 -25.75 22.85
N PHE A 38 8.11 -25.87 22.50
CA PHE A 38 7.38 -24.84 21.73
C PHE A 38 6.47 -23.90 22.55
N TYR A 39 6.66 -23.80 23.87
CA TYR A 39 6.08 -22.70 24.64
C TYR A 39 7.09 -21.57 24.81
N PRO A 40 7.02 -20.44 24.06
CA PRO A 40 7.76 -19.26 24.43
C PRO A 40 7.08 -18.58 25.62
N PRO A 41 7.81 -18.11 26.64
CA PRO A 41 7.23 -17.27 27.67
C PRO A 41 6.85 -15.92 27.07
N ALA A 42 5.79 -15.32 27.61
CA ALA A 42 5.32 -14.00 27.24
C ALA A 42 6.40 -12.93 27.51
N ARG A 43 7.16 -12.55 26.47
CA ARG A 43 7.77 -11.24 26.17
C ARG A 43 9.01 -11.43 25.30
N ALA A 44 8.89 -11.10 24.02
CA ALA A 44 10.04 -10.68 23.21
C ALA A 44 9.56 -9.82 22.03
N THR A 45 10.00 -8.57 22.05
CA THR A 45 9.83 -7.55 21.02
C THR A 45 11.02 -7.61 20.05
N SER A 46 10.80 -8.07 18.82
CA SER A 46 11.67 -7.82 17.64
C SER A 46 10.94 -8.32 16.37
N PRO A 47 11.31 -7.83 15.17
CA PRO A 47 10.41 -7.79 14.03
C PRO A 47 10.21 -9.17 13.43
N ILE A 48 9.04 -9.35 12.81
CA ILE A 48 8.70 -10.48 11.95
C ILE A 48 9.70 -10.48 10.78
N SER A 49 10.86 -11.09 11.01
CA SER A 49 11.64 -11.70 9.96
C SER A 49 10.67 -12.58 9.20
N ARG A 50 10.59 -12.38 7.87
CA ARG A 50 10.02 -13.37 6.95
C ARG A 50 10.44 -14.72 7.48
N ILE A 51 9.48 -15.49 7.99
CA ILE A 51 9.69 -16.90 8.22
C ILE A 51 9.77 -17.43 6.79
N THR A 52 10.98 -17.39 6.21
CA THR A 52 11.44 -18.48 5.38
C THR A 52 11.22 -19.70 6.25
N LEU A 53 10.04 -20.31 6.10
CA LEU A 53 9.86 -21.70 6.45
C LEU A 53 11.04 -22.37 5.79
N ASP A 54 11.94 -22.94 6.59
CA ASP A 54 12.97 -23.78 6.04
C ASP A 54 12.23 -24.99 5.48
N MET A 55 11.82 -24.91 4.21
CA MET A 55 11.03 -25.91 3.48
C MET A 55 11.83 -27.21 3.27
N ARG A 56 12.98 -27.36 3.93
CA ARG A 56 13.92 -28.47 3.76
C ARG A 56 13.43 -29.81 4.32
N GLU A 57 12.30 -29.85 5.03
CA GLU A 57 11.70 -31.11 5.51
C GLU A 57 10.17 -31.20 5.29
N LEU A 58 9.64 -30.60 4.21
CA LEU A 58 8.25 -30.86 3.83
C LEU A 58 8.15 -32.29 3.26
N LYS A 59 7.68 -33.22 4.09
CA LYS A 59 7.58 -34.63 3.71
C LYS A 59 6.39 -34.83 2.77
N LEU A 60 6.67 -35.37 1.58
CA LEU A 60 5.68 -35.66 0.55
C LEU A 60 4.52 -36.53 1.07
N ASP A 61 4.80 -37.48 1.98
CA ASP A 61 3.79 -38.35 2.59
C ASP A 61 2.71 -37.56 3.34
N LEU A 62 3.10 -36.47 4.02
CA LEU A 62 2.18 -35.65 4.78
C LEU A 62 1.24 -34.86 3.85
N LEU A 63 1.76 -34.30 2.76
CA LEU A 63 0.95 -33.59 1.75
C LEU A 63 -0.08 -34.52 1.10
N ILE A 64 0.32 -35.74 0.75
CA ILE A 64 -0.59 -36.73 0.15
C ILE A 64 -1.64 -37.19 1.16
N LYS A 65 -1.27 -37.42 2.42
CA LYS A 65 -2.23 -37.72 3.49
C LYS A 65 -3.24 -36.60 3.70
N GLN A 66 -2.80 -35.34 3.63
CA GLN A 66 -3.69 -34.18 3.73
C GLN A 66 -4.67 -34.09 2.57
N LEU A 67 -4.19 -34.29 1.34
CA LEU A 67 -5.05 -34.36 0.17
C LEU A 67 -6.09 -35.48 0.33
N LYS A 68 -5.67 -36.66 0.81
CA LYS A 68 -6.59 -37.77 1.12
C LYS A 68 -7.60 -37.40 2.20
N CYS A 69 -7.19 -36.70 3.25
CA CYS A 69 -8.13 -36.22 4.28
C CYS A 69 -9.20 -35.30 3.69
N ILE A 70 -8.83 -34.36 2.83
CA ILE A 70 -9.78 -33.45 2.18
C ILE A 70 -10.80 -34.25 1.34
N VAL A 71 -10.33 -35.22 0.55
CA VAL A 71 -11.20 -36.10 -0.25
C VAL A 71 -12.17 -36.87 0.65
N LEU A 72 -11.68 -37.50 1.72
CA LEU A 72 -12.50 -38.26 2.66
C LEU A 72 -13.49 -37.37 3.42
N CYS A 73 -13.10 -36.15 3.77
CA CYS A 73 -13.99 -35.17 4.39
C CYS A 73 -15.13 -34.83 3.43
N TYR A 74 -14.82 -34.46 2.19
CA TYR A 74 -15.85 -34.15 1.18
C TYR A 74 -16.82 -35.31 0.96
N GLN A 75 -16.31 -36.55 0.87
CA GLN A 75 -17.13 -37.76 0.70
C GLN A 75 -18.04 -38.06 1.89
N LYS A 76 -17.68 -37.62 3.11
CA LYS A 76 -18.47 -37.83 4.33
C LYS A 76 -19.43 -36.66 4.64
N SER A 77 -19.19 -35.49 4.07
CA SER A 77 -20.04 -34.31 4.24
C SER A 77 -21.41 -34.52 3.59
N SER A 78 -22.45 -33.94 4.18
CA SER A 78 -23.80 -33.96 3.61
C SER A 78 -23.86 -33.16 2.29
N PRO A 79 -24.80 -33.45 1.38
CA PRO A 79 -24.94 -32.68 0.12
C PRO A 79 -25.17 -31.18 0.32
N GLN A 80 -25.73 -30.78 1.47
CA GLN A 80 -25.95 -29.38 1.82
C GLN A 80 -24.64 -28.71 2.28
N GLU A 81 -23.82 -29.39 3.07
CA GLU A 81 -22.48 -28.93 3.47
C GLU A 81 -21.54 -28.86 2.27
N GLN A 82 -21.56 -29.87 1.39
CA GLN A 82 -20.76 -29.89 0.17
C GLN A 82 -21.01 -28.65 -0.69
N LYS A 83 -22.27 -28.24 -0.87
CA LYS A 83 -22.65 -27.03 -1.61
C LYS A 83 -22.24 -25.74 -0.90
N ASN A 84 -22.36 -25.69 0.43
CA ASN A 84 -22.05 -24.49 1.21
C ASN A 84 -20.54 -24.22 1.32
N GLU A 85 -19.71 -25.28 1.32
CA GLU A 85 -18.27 -25.21 1.52
C GLU A 85 -17.46 -25.51 0.24
N THR A 86 -18.11 -25.64 -0.92
CA THR A 86 -17.48 -25.96 -2.22
C THR A 86 -16.26 -25.09 -2.49
N PHE A 87 -16.35 -23.79 -2.20
CA PHE A 87 -15.27 -22.83 -2.41
C PHE A 87 -14.08 -23.04 -1.46
N ASP A 88 -14.33 -23.40 -0.20
CA ASP A 88 -13.29 -23.68 0.78
C ASP A 88 -12.50 -24.94 0.41
N TYR A 89 -13.20 -26.01 -0.01
CA TYR A 89 -12.57 -27.22 -0.53
C TYR A 89 -11.70 -26.94 -1.76
N LEU A 90 -12.19 -26.15 -2.72
CA LEU A 90 -11.44 -25.76 -3.90
C LEU A 90 -10.15 -25.01 -3.52
N ASN A 91 -10.21 -24.06 -2.59
CA ASN A 91 -9.04 -23.29 -2.17
C ASN A 91 -8.00 -24.15 -1.46
N LEU A 92 -8.42 -25.09 -0.60
CA LEU A 92 -7.50 -26.04 0.02
C LEU A 92 -6.83 -26.93 -1.02
N CYS A 93 -7.58 -27.43 -2.00
CA CYS A 93 -7.04 -28.20 -3.12
C CYS A 93 -6.02 -27.39 -3.92
N LYS A 94 -6.32 -26.13 -4.27
CA LYS A 94 -5.39 -25.23 -4.98
C LYS A 94 -4.06 -25.07 -4.25
N ARG A 95 -4.07 -24.88 -2.93
CA ARG A 95 -2.84 -24.75 -2.12
C ARG A 95 -1.99 -26.03 -2.16
N LEU A 96 -2.63 -27.20 -2.07
CA LEU A 96 -1.94 -28.49 -2.15
C LEU A 96 -1.41 -28.76 -3.56
N TYR A 97 -2.19 -28.48 -4.61
CA TYR A 97 -1.74 -28.64 -5.99
C TYR A 97 -0.60 -27.70 -6.32
N ASP A 98 -0.61 -26.46 -5.82
CA ASP A 98 0.50 -25.52 -5.96
C ASP A 98 1.79 -26.09 -5.36
N THR A 99 1.71 -26.58 -4.13
CA THR A 99 2.86 -27.17 -3.43
C THR A 99 3.36 -28.43 -4.14
N LEU A 100 2.45 -29.34 -4.53
CA LEU A 100 2.80 -30.58 -5.24
C LEU A 100 3.38 -30.30 -6.63
N SER A 101 2.90 -29.26 -7.32
CA SER A 101 3.39 -28.89 -8.65
C SER A 101 4.83 -28.36 -8.64
N GLN A 102 5.28 -27.82 -7.50
CA GLN A 102 6.65 -27.36 -7.30
C GLN A 102 7.62 -28.51 -6.94
N LEU A 103 7.10 -29.69 -6.59
CA LEU A 103 7.93 -30.87 -6.33
C LEU A 103 8.32 -31.52 -7.67
N ASN A 104 9.61 -31.48 -7.99
CA ASN A 104 10.15 -31.83 -9.31
C ASN A 104 10.14 -33.34 -9.67
N ASN A 105 9.38 -34.20 -9.00
CA ASN A 105 9.32 -35.63 -9.33
C ASN A 105 7.90 -36.23 -9.28
N PRO A 106 7.16 -36.28 -10.40
CA PRO A 106 5.80 -36.84 -10.44
C PRO A 106 5.77 -38.34 -10.12
N ASN A 107 6.86 -39.09 -10.34
CA ASN A 107 6.90 -40.51 -10.02
C ASN A 107 6.86 -40.77 -8.51
N ASP A 108 7.53 -39.91 -7.72
CA ASP A 108 7.53 -40.01 -6.26
C ASP A 108 6.14 -39.67 -5.71
N ILE A 109 5.48 -38.65 -6.27
CA ILE A 109 4.11 -38.28 -5.93
C ILE A 109 3.17 -39.46 -6.24
N LEU A 110 3.22 -40.02 -7.45
CA LEU A 110 2.40 -41.17 -7.84
C LEU A 110 2.68 -42.42 -7.00
N LYS A 111 3.92 -42.62 -6.53
CA LYS A 111 4.28 -43.71 -5.63
C LYS A 111 3.64 -43.51 -4.26
N GLU A 112 3.74 -42.31 -3.70
CA GLU A 112 3.17 -41.98 -2.40
C GLU A 112 1.64 -41.99 -2.40
N MET A 113 1.01 -41.55 -3.49
CA MET A 113 -0.43 -41.66 -3.69
C MET A 113 -0.91 -43.10 -3.75
N ARG A 114 -0.13 -44.00 -4.37
CA ARG A 114 -0.39 -45.44 -4.37
C ARG A 114 -0.26 -46.04 -2.97
N LEU A 115 0.77 -45.67 -2.21
CA LEU A 115 0.94 -46.10 -0.82
C LEU A 115 -0.19 -45.62 0.08
N SER A 116 -0.69 -44.41 -0.18
CA SER A 116 -1.81 -43.82 0.53
C SER A 116 -3.18 -44.23 0.01
N ASP A 117 -3.29 -45.10 -1.00
CA ASP A 117 -4.57 -45.50 -1.62
C ASP A 117 -5.45 -44.28 -1.98
N LEU A 118 -4.86 -43.31 -2.68
CA LEU A 118 -5.52 -42.08 -3.13
C LEU A 118 -5.69 -42.11 -4.65
N THR A 119 -6.88 -42.51 -5.11
CA THR A 119 -7.20 -42.71 -6.53
C THR A 119 -7.98 -41.55 -7.14
N GLU A 120 -8.91 -40.97 -6.37
CA GLU A 120 -9.72 -39.81 -6.75
C GLU A 120 -9.27 -38.60 -5.94
N TRP A 121 -8.65 -37.63 -6.61
CA TRP A 121 -7.97 -36.54 -5.92
C TRP A 121 -8.02 -35.23 -6.67
N ILE A 122 -8.45 -35.25 -7.94
CA ILE A 122 -8.58 -34.05 -8.77
C ILE A 122 -9.95 -33.48 -8.51
N TRP A 123 -9.99 -32.24 -8.03
CA TRP A 123 -11.23 -31.55 -7.74
C TRP A 123 -12.05 -31.36 -9.03
N ASN A 124 -13.32 -31.73 -8.94
CA ASN A 124 -14.31 -31.68 -10.01
C ASN A 124 -15.58 -31.08 -9.43
N SER A 125 -15.82 -29.78 -9.65
CA SER A 125 -16.89 -29.01 -9.00
C SER A 125 -18.29 -29.62 -9.09
N THR A 126 -18.55 -30.49 -10.07
CA THR A 126 -19.84 -31.15 -10.25
C THR A 126 -19.96 -32.51 -9.55
N HIS A 127 -18.85 -33.22 -9.32
CA HIS A 127 -18.85 -34.59 -8.78
C HIS A 127 -17.92 -34.77 -7.57
N GLY A 128 -17.38 -33.67 -7.03
CA GLY A 128 -16.44 -33.66 -5.92
C GLY A 128 -15.01 -33.91 -6.35
N PHE A 129 -14.60 -35.17 -6.41
CA PHE A 129 -13.25 -35.57 -6.79
C PHE A 129 -13.29 -36.63 -7.88
N SER A 130 -12.28 -36.63 -8.74
CA SER A 130 -12.18 -37.58 -9.84
C SER A 130 -10.76 -38.11 -9.96
N SER A 131 -10.63 -39.29 -10.57
CA SER A 131 -9.34 -39.87 -10.90
C SER A 131 -8.80 -39.34 -12.22
N THR A 132 -7.51 -39.55 -12.45
CA THR A 132 -6.79 -39.11 -13.66
C THR A 132 -7.38 -39.68 -14.95
N ASN A 133 -8.12 -40.79 -14.87
CA ASN A 133 -8.78 -41.43 -16.01
C ASN A 133 -10.19 -40.89 -16.30
N HIS A 134 -10.78 -40.11 -15.40
CA HIS A 134 -12.16 -39.61 -15.54
C HIS A 134 -12.24 -38.13 -15.91
N ILE A 135 -11.15 -37.37 -15.73
CA ILE A 135 -11.02 -35.98 -16.16
C ILE A 135 -10.14 -35.89 -17.40
N TYR A 136 -10.50 -34.97 -18.31
CA TYR A 136 -9.72 -34.68 -19.51
C TYR A 136 -9.28 -33.23 -19.58
N LEU A 137 -8.11 -33.03 -20.19
CA LEU A 137 -7.53 -31.71 -20.47
C LEU A 137 -8.04 -31.16 -21.82
N ILE A 138 -9.35 -31.20 -22.05
CA ILE A 138 -9.98 -30.67 -23.27
C ILE A 138 -10.67 -29.33 -23.01
N ASP A 139 -11.08 -28.63 -24.06
CA ASP A 139 -11.81 -27.35 -23.98
C ASP A 139 -13.34 -27.59 -23.95
N LYS A 140 -14.13 -26.66 -23.40
CA LYS A 140 -15.59 -26.71 -23.37
C LYS A 140 -16.23 -26.71 -24.76
N ILE A 141 -15.54 -26.16 -25.76
CA ILE A 141 -15.99 -26.16 -27.16
C ILE A 141 -15.71 -27.50 -27.87
N HIS A 142 -14.97 -28.40 -27.24
CA HIS A 142 -14.61 -29.68 -27.84
C HIS A 142 -15.86 -30.55 -28.04
N PRO A 143 -16.01 -31.31 -29.14
CA PRO A 143 -17.20 -32.15 -29.36
C PRO A 143 -17.48 -33.17 -28.23
N LEU A 144 -16.43 -33.62 -27.54
CA LEU A 144 -16.53 -34.51 -26.37
C LEU A 144 -16.93 -33.80 -25.07
N ALA A 145 -16.92 -32.47 -25.01
CA ALA A 145 -17.06 -31.70 -23.77
C ALA A 145 -18.36 -32.00 -23.00
N SER A 146 -19.44 -32.30 -23.72
CA SER A 146 -20.74 -32.65 -23.12
C SER A 146 -20.81 -34.10 -22.62
N TYR A 147 -19.84 -34.93 -22.97
CA TYR A 147 -19.85 -36.38 -22.72
C TYR A 147 -18.79 -36.83 -21.70
N VAL A 148 -17.79 -35.99 -21.42
CA VAL A 148 -16.71 -36.29 -20.48
C VAL A 148 -16.55 -35.18 -19.45
N GLN A 149 -15.99 -35.52 -18.29
CA GLN A 149 -15.63 -34.50 -17.30
C GLN A 149 -14.35 -33.80 -17.75
N ILE A 150 -14.38 -32.48 -17.70
CA ILE A 150 -13.28 -31.61 -18.09
C ILE A 150 -12.66 -31.03 -16.82
N LEU A 151 -11.36 -30.77 -16.84
CA LEU A 151 -10.71 -30.07 -15.75
C LEU A 151 -11.43 -28.71 -15.51
N PRO A 152 -11.84 -28.37 -14.28
CA PRO A 152 -12.43 -27.07 -13.98
C PRO A 152 -11.47 -25.93 -14.30
N TYR A 153 -11.99 -24.79 -14.77
CA TYR A 153 -11.19 -23.63 -15.19
C TYR A 153 -10.36 -23.07 -14.03
N GLU A 154 -10.84 -23.22 -12.80
CA GLU A 154 -10.17 -22.80 -11.57
C GLU A 154 -8.83 -23.53 -11.35
N LEU A 155 -8.64 -24.69 -11.99
CA LEU A 155 -7.46 -25.54 -11.84
C LEU A 155 -6.51 -25.47 -13.04
N TYR A 156 -6.75 -24.60 -14.02
CA TYR A 156 -5.92 -24.50 -15.23
C TYR A 156 -4.46 -24.12 -14.94
N ASN A 157 -4.19 -23.43 -13.83
CA ASN A 157 -2.83 -23.14 -13.35
C ASN A 157 -1.98 -24.40 -13.13
N TYR A 158 -2.61 -25.53 -12.82
CA TYR A 158 -1.93 -26.80 -12.51
C TYR A 158 -2.03 -27.80 -13.66
N ARG A 159 -2.43 -27.39 -14.88
CA ARG A 159 -2.64 -28.28 -16.02
C ARG A 159 -1.41 -29.13 -16.37
N LYS A 160 -0.22 -28.51 -16.42
CA LYS A 160 1.05 -29.21 -16.67
C LYS A 160 1.35 -30.24 -15.58
N PHE A 161 1.02 -29.90 -14.33
CA PHE A 161 1.13 -30.84 -13.23
C PHE A 161 0.18 -32.02 -13.41
N PHE A 162 -1.11 -31.79 -13.69
CA PHE A 162 -2.07 -32.87 -13.97
C PHE A 162 -1.67 -33.74 -15.17
N GLU A 163 -1.16 -33.14 -16.25
CA GLU A 163 -0.59 -33.86 -17.39
C GLU A 163 0.57 -34.76 -16.96
N SER A 164 1.51 -34.25 -16.15
CA SER A 164 2.62 -35.04 -15.60
C SER A 164 2.16 -36.17 -14.67
N MET A 165 0.98 -36.03 -14.06
CA MET A 165 0.34 -37.02 -13.20
C MET A 165 -0.52 -38.03 -13.98
N GLY A 166 -0.56 -37.93 -15.32
CA GLY A 166 -1.21 -38.90 -16.21
C GLY A 166 -2.63 -38.55 -16.65
N VAL A 167 -3.09 -37.30 -16.45
CA VAL A 167 -4.38 -36.84 -17.00
C VAL A 167 -4.25 -36.67 -18.52
N LYS A 168 -5.16 -37.29 -19.27
CA LYS A 168 -5.09 -37.37 -20.74
C LYS A 168 -5.85 -36.23 -21.43
N TYR A 169 -5.46 -35.97 -22.68
CA TYR A 169 -6.20 -35.08 -23.60
C TYR A 169 -7.29 -35.80 -24.38
N LEU A 170 -7.21 -37.13 -24.51
CA LEU A 170 -8.13 -37.94 -25.31
C LEU A 170 -8.51 -39.22 -24.54
N PRO A 171 -9.78 -39.66 -24.61
CA PRO A 171 -10.19 -40.96 -24.06
C PRO A 171 -9.58 -42.11 -24.87
N ASP A 172 -9.38 -43.26 -24.23
CA ASP A 172 -9.04 -44.48 -24.96
C ASP A 172 -10.29 -44.99 -25.71
N GLY A 173 -10.10 -45.66 -26.86
CA GLY A 173 -11.21 -46.04 -27.75
C GLY A 173 -12.28 -46.90 -27.09
N SER A 174 -11.90 -47.83 -26.21
CA SER A 174 -12.83 -48.65 -25.43
C SER A 174 -13.64 -47.82 -24.42
N LYS A 175 -13.03 -46.84 -23.76
CA LYS A 175 -13.70 -45.98 -22.79
C LYS A 175 -14.69 -45.04 -23.48
N LEU A 176 -14.35 -44.57 -24.68
CA LEU A 176 -15.26 -43.81 -25.53
C LEU A 176 -16.44 -44.66 -26.01
N GLU A 177 -16.20 -45.93 -26.38
CA GLU A 177 -17.26 -46.90 -26.70
C GLU A 177 -18.25 -47.04 -25.53
N ASP A 178 -17.76 -47.22 -24.30
CA ASP A 178 -18.59 -47.37 -23.11
C ASP A 178 -19.38 -46.09 -22.77
N LEU A 179 -18.76 -44.91 -22.89
CA LEU A 179 -19.44 -43.62 -22.70
C LEU A 179 -20.60 -43.43 -23.69
N LEU A 180 -20.39 -43.78 -24.95
CA LEU A 180 -21.41 -43.70 -26.00
C LEU A 180 -22.52 -44.75 -25.80
N ARG A 181 -22.20 -45.96 -25.30
CA ARG A 181 -23.19 -46.98 -24.94
C ARG A 181 -24.13 -46.52 -23.83
N ASN A 182 -23.59 -45.84 -22.82
CA ASN A 182 -24.37 -45.35 -21.67
C ASN A 182 -25.28 -44.16 -22.01
N GLN A 183 -25.00 -43.45 -23.13
CA GLN A 183 -25.72 -42.26 -23.58
C GLN A 183 -26.75 -42.53 -24.70
N GLN A 184 -27.12 -43.79 -24.95
CA GLN A 184 -28.02 -44.24 -26.05
C GLN A 184 -29.42 -43.59 -26.12
N HIS A 185 -29.79 -42.73 -25.17
CA HIS A 185 -31.10 -42.09 -25.08
C HIS A 185 -31.11 -40.60 -25.51
N GLN A 186 -29.97 -40.03 -25.89
CA GLN A 186 -29.87 -38.65 -26.41
C GLN A 186 -29.46 -38.61 -27.90
N PRO A 187 -29.91 -37.61 -28.68
CA PRO A 187 -29.42 -37.42 -30.04
C PRO A 187 -27.91 -37.13 -30.00
N ILE A 188 -27.11 -38.02 -30.59
CA ILE A 188 -25.66 -37.87 -30.65
C ILE A 188 -25.31 -36.90 -31.79
N ASP A 189 -24.47 -35.91 -31.51
CA ASP A 189 -24.06 -34.86 -32.46
C ASP A 189 -23.31 -35.45 -33.67
N GLU A 190 -23.72 -35.08 -34.90
CA GLU A 190 -23.03 -35.48 -36.14
C GLU A 190 -21.56 -34.99 -36.15
N ASN A 191 -21.30 -33.83 -35.54
CA ASN A 191 -19.94 -33.29 -35.40
C ASN A 191 -19.05 -34.18 -34.53
N LEU A 192 -19.64 -34.84 -33.52
CA LEU A 192 -18.90 -35.78 -32.68
C LEU A 192 -18.50 -37.01 -33.48
N PHE A 193 -19.42 -37.62 -34.24
CA PHE A 193 -19.08 -38.80 -35.05
C PHE A 193 -18.04 -38.50 -36.13
N LYS A 194 -18.15 -37.34 -36.78
CA LYS A 194 -17.12 -36.87 -37.72
C LYS A 194 -15.76 -36.78 -37.03
N TRP A 195 -15.69 -36.09 -35.90
CA TRP A 195 -14.47 -35.93 -35.13
C TRP A 195 -13.87 -37.28 -34.67
N ILE A 196 -14.68 -38.23 -34.20
CA ILE A 196 -14.19 -39.55 -33.76
C ILE A 196 -13.59 -40.32 -34.94
N LYS A 197 -14.25 -40.31 -36.11
CA LYS A 197 -13.75 -41.00 -37.31
C LYS A 197 -12.40 -40.49 -37.77
N GLU A 198 -12.21 -39.18 -37.68
CA GLU A 198 -10.95 -38.54 -38.06
C GLU A 198 -9.85 -38.72 -36.99
N THR A 199 -10.21 -38.79 -35.71
CA THR A 199 -9.24 -38.90 -34.60
C THR A 199 -8.81 -40.35 -34.33
N TYR A 200 -9.72 -41.33 -34.43
CA TYR A 200 -9.49 -42.75 -34.11
C TYR A 200 -9.42 -43.64 -35.36
N THR A 201 -8.75 -43.16 -36.42
CA THR A 201 -8.65 -43.86 -37.72
C THR A 201 -8.12 -45.29 -37.67
N LYS A 202 -7.35 -45.63 -36.63
CA LYS A 202 -6.73 -46.97 -36.46
C LYS A 202 -7.56 -47.93 -35.61
N ASP A 203 -8.59 -47.45 -34.90
CA ASP A 203 -9.41 -48.28 -34.01
C ASP A 203 -10.62 -48.85 -34.75
N ARG A 204 -10.41 -49.98 -35.45
CA ARG A 204 -11.44 -50.63 -36.27
C ARG A 204 -12.70 -51.00 -35.48
N ARG A 205 -12.56 -51.30 -34.19
CA ARG A 205 -13.67 -51.70 -33.32
C ARG A 205 -14.56 -50.51 -32.99
N LEU A 206 -13.96 -49.40 -32.58
CA LEU A 206 -14.68 -48.15 -32.30
C LEU A 206 -15.37 -47.61 -33.57
N LEU A 207 -14.67 -47.64 -34.72
CA LEU A 207 -15.23 -47.19 -35.99
C LEU A 207 -16.43 -48.05 -36.44
N GLN A 208 -16.36 -49.38 -36.25
CA GLN A 208 -17.50 -50.27 -36.52
C GLN A 208 -18.67 -49.97 -35.58
N PHE A 209 -18.41 -49.75 -34.29
CA PHE A 209 -19.44 -49.40 -33.32
C PHE A 209 -20.15 -48.07 -33.66
N ILE A 210 -19.40 -47.07 -34.11
CA ILE A 210 -19.97 -45.78 -34.56
C ILE A 210 -20.80 -45.96 -35.83
N HIS A 211 -20.34 -46.77 -36.79
CA HIS A 211 -21.13 -47.10 -37.98
C HIS A 211 -22.46 -47.81 -37.59
N ASP A 212 -22.44 -48.71 -36.60
CA ASP A 212 -23.63 -49.41 -36.12
C ASP A 212 -24.59 -48.45 -35.38
N LEU A 213 -24.08 -47.42 -34.71
CA LEU A 213 -24.90 -46.37 -34.08
C LEU A 213 -25.51 -45.41 -35.11
N GLU A 214 -24.74 -45.00 -36.13
CA GLU A 214 -25.23 -44.16 -37.22
C GLU A 214 -26.32 -44.86 -38.05
N THR A 215 -26.18 -46.16 -38.30
CA THR A 215 -27.21 -46.94 -39.03
C THR A 215 -28.49 -47.13 -38.22
N LYS A 216 -28.39 -47.27 -36.89
CA LYS A 216 -29.53 -47.27 -35.98
C LYS A 216 -30.20 -45.90 -35.86
N SER A 217 -29.42 -44.82 -35.80
CA SER A 217 -29.94 -43.44 -35.74
C SER A 217 -30.63 -43.02 -37.04
N ASN A 218 -30.08 -43.39 -38.20
CA ASN A 218 -30.65 -43.12 -39.53
C ASN A 218 -31.97 -43.87 -39.83
N SER A 219 -32.41 -44.80 -38.96
CA SER A 219 -33.76 -45.39 -39.03
C SER A 219 -34.86 -44.47 -38.47
N LYS A 220 -34.48 -43.36 -37.82
CA LYS A 220 -35.40 -42.31 -37.35
C LYS A 220 -34.98 -40.95 -37.91
N GLY A 221 -35.55 -40.60 -39.06
CA GLY A 221 -35.86 -39.23 -39.51
C GLY A 221 -34.77 -38.15 -39.40
N ASN A 222 -34.08 -37.91 -40.52
CA ASN A 222 -33.14 -36.79 -40.74
C ASN A 222 -33.89 -35.42 -40.82
N PRO A 223 -33.23 -34.27 -40.54
CA PRO A 223 -32.70 -33.51 -41.67
C PRO A 223 -31.37 -32.76 -41.45
N LYS A 224 -30.40 -33.06 -42.34
CA LYS A 224 -29.43 -32.20 -43.05
C LYS A 224 -29.03 -30.85 -42.43
N VAL A 225 -27.75 -30.73 -42.06
CA VAL A 225 -27.00 -29.45 -42.11
C VAL A 225 -25.63 -29.64 -42.78
N LYS A 226 -25.21 -28.61 -43.52
CA LYS A 226 -24.05 -28.55 -44.42
C LYS A 226 -22.71 -28.61 -43.69
N ASN A 227 -21.81 -29.42 -44.23
CA ASN A 227 -20.37 -29.40 -44.01
C ASN A 227 -19.71 -28.11 -44.54
N THR A 228 -18.78 -27.56 -43.76
CA THR A 228 -17.58 -26.89 -44.27
C THR A 228 -16.37 -27.46 -43.54
N ASN A 229 -15.45 -28.03 -44.30
CA ASN A 229 -14.11 -28.41 -43.86
C ASN A 229 -13.24 -27.14 -43.81
N ASP A 230 -12.40 -27.00 -42.79
CA ASP A 230 -10.94 -27.10 -42.98
C ASP A 230 -10.19 -27.20 -41.64
N ASP A 231 -9.12 -27.99 -41.72
CA ASP A 231 -7.94 -28.12 -40.87
C ASP A 231 -8.08 -28.65 -39.43
N GLN A 232 -8.04 -29.98 -39.36
CA GLN A 232 -7.41 -30.68 -38.25
C GLN A 232 -5.91 -30.41 -38.24
N THR A 233 -5.39 -29.90 -37.12
CA THR A 233 -4.48 -30.64 -36.21
C THR A 233 -3.78 -29.67 -35.23
N ARG A 234 -3.75 -30.07 -33.96
CA ARG A 234 -3.32 -29.31 -32.76
C ARG A 234 -4.27 -28.19 -32.32
N ILE A 235 -5.27 -28.57 -31.53
CA ILE A 235 -5.96 -27.65 -30.62
C ILE A 235 -4.94 -27.22 -29.55
N THR A 236 -4.18 -26.20 -29.89
CA THR A 236 -3.51 -25.33 -28.91
C THR A 236 -4.56 -24.30 -28.47
N PHE A 237 -4.48 -23.82 -27.22
CA PHE A 237 -5.34 -22.80 -26.58
C PHE A 237 -5.60 -21.51 -27.41
N SER A 238 -4.97 -21.38 -28.57
CA SER A 238 -4.84 -20.18 -29.38
C SER A 238 -6.01 -19.95 -30.35
N SER A 239 -6.72 -20.99 -30.81
CA SER A 239 -7.64 -20.86 -31.95
C SER A 239 -9.00 -20.21 -31.67
N THR A 240 -9.37 -19.98 -30.41
CA THR A 240 -10.63 -19.29 -30.01
C THR A 240 -10.44 -17.93 -29.37
N LEU A 241 -9.21 -17.56 -28.99
CA LEU A 241 -8.93 -16.26 -28.39
C LEU A 241 -8.48 -15.27 -29.47
N ASP A 242 -9.28 -14.24 -29.69
CA ASP A 242 -8.94 -13.13 -30.57
C ASP A 242 -7.71 -12.36 -30.03
N LEU A 243 -6.68 -12.15 -30.85
CA LEU A 243 -5.47 -11.38 -30.53
C LEU A 243 -5.55 -9.91 -30.95
N ALA A 244 -6.75 -9.38 -31.20
CA ALA A 244 -6.93 -8.03 -31.68
C ALA A 244 -6.20 -6.99 -30.79
N GLU A 245 -5.25 -6.27 -31.39
CA GLU A 245 -4.42 -5.29 -30.69
C GLU A 245 -5.21 -4.01 -30.32
N ASP A 246 -6.35 -3.81 -30.96
CA ASP A 246 -7.29 -2.70 -30.77
C ASP A 246 -8.27 -2.91 -29.60
N LYS A 247 -8.12 -3.98 -28.80
CA LYS A 247 -9.00 -4.27 -27.66
C LYS A 247 -8.26 -4.24 -26.33
N ILE A 248 -8.95 -3.73 -25.31
CA ILE A 248 -8.60 -3.86 -23.90
C ILE A 248 -9.54 -4.90 -23.30
N TYR A 249 -9.01 -6.04 -22.88
CA TYR A 249 -9.78 -7.09 -22.24
C TYR A 249 -9.79 -6.86 -20.74
N LEU A 250 -10.95 -6.49 -20.20
CA LEU A 250 -11.10 -6.08 -18.81
C LEU A 250 -11.92 -7.09 -18.03
N TYR A 251 -11.38 -7.55 -16.91
CA TYR A 251 -12.13 -8.28 -15.90
C TYR A 251 -12.36 -7.39 -14.68
N LEU A 252 -13.62 -7.35 -14.22
CA LEU A 252 -14.03 -6.62 -13.03
C LEU A 252 -14.68 -7.61 -12.06
N THR A 253 -14.26 -7.56 -10.79
CA THR A 253 -14.81 -8.38 -9.72
C THR A 253 -16.23 -7.95 -9.34
N ASP A 254 -16.93 -8.78 -8.57
CA ASP A 254 -18.35 -8.60 -8.26
C ASP A 254 -18.71 -7.27 -7.61
N ILE A 255 -17.80 -6.69 -6.82
CA ILE A 255 -18.00 -5.38 -6.18
C ILE A 255 -18.29 -4.30 -7.23
N PHE A 256 -17.64 -4.36 -8.40
CA PHE A 256 -17.90 -3.44 -9.50
C PHE A 256 -19.20 -3.78 -10.24
N ASN A 257 -19.61 -5.04 -10.29
CA ASN A 257 -20.85 -5.46 -10.95
C ASN A 257 -22.10 -5.12 -10.13
N GLN A 258 -21.99 -5.09 -8.80
CA GLN A 258 -23.08 -4.70 -7.90
C GLN A 258 -23.41 -3.20 -7.99
N GLN A 259 -22.45 -2.37 -8.39
CA GLN A 259 -22.61 -0.92 -8.55
C GLN A 259 -22.53 -0.56 -10.05
N THR A 260 -23.67 -0.52 -10.75
CA THR A 260 -23.70 -0.25 -12.21
C THR A 260 -23.00 1.05 -12.61
N ASN A 261 -23.12 2.10 -11.78
CA ASN A 261 -22.49 3.40 -12.02
C ASN A 261 -20.94 3.31 -12.06
N ILE A 262 -20.29 2.61 -11.14
CA ILE A 262 -18.81 2.54 -11.13
C ILE A 262 -18.29 1.74 -12.32
N LYS A 263 -18.96 0.65 -12.69
CA LYS A 263 -18.59 -0.18 -13.85
C LYS A 263 -18.59 0.64 -15.14
N GLU A 264 -19.65 1.40 -15.37
CA GLU A 264 -19.75 2.30 -16.53
C GLU A 264 -18.68 3.40 -16.48
N THR A 265 -18.42 3.96 -15.29
CA THR A 265 -17.38 4.97 -15.09
C THR A 265 -15.98 4.44 -15.42
N VAL A 266 -15.64 3.20 -15.04
CA VAL A 266 -14.36 2.56 -15.38
C VAL A 266 -14.23 2.39 -16.90
N ILE A 267 -15.28 1.91 -17.57
CA ILE A 267 -15.29 1.72 -19.03
C ILE A 267 -15.17 3.06 -19.74
N GLN A 268 -15.89 4.09 -19.29
CA GLN A 268 -15.83 5.45 -19.82
C GLN A 268 -14.41 6.03 -19.67
N ALA A 269 -13.79 5.86 -18.51
CA ALA A 269 -12.43 6.32 -18.26
C ALA A 269 -11.42 5.62 -19.17
N LEU A 270 -11.49 4.29 -19.28
CA LEU A 270 -10.62 3.53 -20.16
C LEU A 270 -10.79 3.95 -21.62
N THR A 271 -12.03 4.13 -22.09
CA THR A 271 -12.31 4.61 -23.46
C THR A 271 -11.71 6.00 -23.71
N THR A 272 -11.80 6.90 -22.72
CA THR A 272 -11.24 8.26 -22.82
C THR A 272 -9.70 8.24 -22.86
N ILE A 273 -9.09 7.35 -22.09
CA ILE A 273 -7.62 7.20 -22.00
C ILE A 273 -7.07 6.51 -23.26
N SER A 274 -7.74 5.45 -23.72
CA SER A 274 -7.22 4.58 -24.77
C SER A 274 -7.42 5.12 -26.18
N LYS A 275 -8.42 6.00 -26.41
CA LYS A 275 -8.84 6.66 -27.68
C LYS A 275 -9.09 5.76 -28.90
N GLU A 276 -8.20 4.81 -29.17
CA GLU A 276 -8.22 3.87 -30.29
C GLU A 276 -8.67 2.47 -29.85
N LYS A 277 -8.40 2.06 -28.60
CA LYS A 277 -8.74 0.71 -28.13
C LYS A 277 -10.12 0.62 -27.50
N LYS A 278 -10.92 -0.36 -27.94
CA LYS A 278 -12.23 -0.66 -27.35
C LYS A 278 -12.11 -1.56 -26.13
N THR A 279 -12.79 -1.21 -25.05
CA THR A 279 -12.85 -2.06 -23.85
C THR A 279 -13.88 -3.17 -24.03
N GLN A 280 -13.45 -4.42 -23.90
CA GLN A 280 -14.29 -5.60 -23.87
C GLN A 280 -14.29 -6.18 -22.46
N LEU A 281 -15.47 -6.28 -21.85
CA LEU A 281 -15.63 -6.92 -20.54
C LEU A 281 -15.56 -8.44 -20.70
N LEU A 282 -14.79 -9.09 -19.84
CA LEU A 282 -14.67 -10.53 -19.77
C LEU A 282 -15.46 -11.09 -18.59
N THR A 283 -15.97 -12.31 -18.77
CA THR A 283 -16.39 -13.14 -17.65
C THR A 283 -15.17 -13.60 -16.85
N GLU A 284 -15.39 -14.06 -15.62
CA GLU A 284 -14.30 -14.64 -14.81
C GLU A 284 -13.62 -15.80 -15.54
N GLU A 285 -14.44 -16.66 -16.16
CA GLU A 285 -13.97 -17.80 -16.95
C GLU A 285 -13.09 -17.34 -18.12
N ASP A 286 -13.57 -16.41 -18.94
CA ASP A 286 -12.81 -15.90 -20.10
C ASP A 286 -11.49 -15.23 -19.70
N TYR A 287 -11.50 -14.51 -18.56
CA TYR A 287 -10.29 -13.88 -18.03
C TYR A 287 -9.24 -14.92 -17.66
N PHE A 288 -9.61 -15.99 -16.95
CA PHE A 288 -8.67 -17.03 -16.56
C PHE A 288 -8.16 -17.82 -17.76
N ILE A 289 -9.04 -18.17 -18.71
CA ILE A 289 -8.64 -18.83 -19.96
C ILE A 289 -7.59 -17.98 -20.69
N ARG A 290 -7.87 -16.68 -20.86
CA ARG A 290 -6.96 -15.77 -21.57
C ARG A 290 -5.65 -15.53 -20.83
N LYS A 291 -5.71 -15.39 -19.49
CA LYS A 291 -4.52 -15.25 -18.64
C LYS A 291 -3.57 -16.44 -18.79
N MET A 292 -4.11 -17.63 -19.00
CA MET A 292 -3.33 -18.86 -19.09
C MET A 292 -2.88 -19.24 -20.50
N SER A 293 -3.31 -18.50 -21.52
CA SER A 293 -3.11 -18.88 -22.93
C SER A 293 -1.78 -18.43 -23.56
N GLY A 294 -0.79 -18.00 -22.77
CA GLY A 294 0.51 -17.53 -23.26
C GLY A 294 0.71 -16.01 -23.07
N SER A 295 1.96 -15.55 -23.10
CA SER A 295 2.30 -14.15 -22.77
C SER A 295 1.72 -13.13 -23.75
N GLU A 296 1.55 -13.51 -25.03
CA GLU A 296 0.90 -12.69 -26.05
C GLU A 296 -0.55 -12.31 -25.69
N TYR A 297 -1.31 -13.22 -25.08
CA TYR A 297 -2.72 -12.99 -24.70
C TYR A 297 -2.89 -12.13 -23.44
N GLN A 298 -1.82 -11.99 -22.64
CA GLN A 298 -1.81 -11.19 -21.41
C GLN A 298 -1.48 -9.71 -21.64
N LYS A 299 -0.93 -9.35 -22.81
CA LYS A 299 -0.46 -7.98 -23.11
C LYS A 299 -1.57 -6.94 -22.92
N ASN A 300 -2.77 -7.22 -23.42
CA ASN A 300 -3.95 -6.36 -23.34
C ASN A 300 -4.99 -6.85 -22.30
N LEU A 301 -4.60 -7.75 -21.39
CA LEU A 301 -5.48 -8.30 -20.36
C LEU A 301 -5.32 -7.53 -19.04
N PHE A 302 -6.41 -6.97 -18.54
CA PHE A 302 -6.42 -6.16 -17.33
C PHE A 302 -7.46 -6.70 -16.36
N ASP A 303 -7.05 -6.92 -15.11
CA ASP A 303 -7.98 -6.92 -13.98
C ASP A 303 -8.12 -5.48 -13.44
N HIS A 304 -8.97 -5.29 -12.43
CA HIS A 304 -9.17 -3.97 -11.84
C HIS A 304 -7.88 -3.40 -11.24
N TYR A 305 -7.00 -4.19 -10.62
CA TYR A 305 -5.73 -3.69 -10.09
C TYR A 305 -4.82 -3.15 -11.18
N ARG A 306 -4.60 -3.93 -12.24
CA ARG A 306 -3.75 -3.54 -13.36
C ARG A 306 -4.36 -2.37 -14.14
N ALA A 307 -5.68 -2.36 -14.31
CA ALA A 307 -6.38 -1.23 -14.94
C ALA A 307 -6.16 0.06 -14.14
N TYR A 308 -6.28 0.03 -12.81
CA TYR A 308 -6.01 1.19 -11.96
C TYR A 308 -4.54 1.61 -12.02
N ASN A 309 -3.62 0.67 -11.84
CA ASN A 309 -2.18 0.95 -11.73
C ASN A 309 -1.55 1.43 -13.04
N ASP A 310 -1.89 0.78 -14.15
CA ASP A 310 -1.18 0.98 -15.43
C ASP A 310 -1.88 2.03 -16.31
N LEU A 311 -3.21 2.17 -16.20
CA LEU A 311 -4.00 2.99 -17.12
C LEU A 311 -4.70 4.15 -16.41
N VAL A 312 -5.53 3.90 -15.40
CA VAL A 312 -6.41 4.94 -14.82
C VAL A 312 -5.62 5.97 -14.01
N LEU A 313 -4.89 5.53 -12.98
CA LEU A 313 -4.23 6.44 -12.03
C LEU A 313 -3.14 7.32 -12.69
N PRO A 314 -2.31 6.80 -13.62
CA PRO A 314 -1.34 7.63 -14.34
C PRO A 314 -1.98 8.71 -15.22
N ASN A 315 -3.23 8.49 -15.68
CA ASN A 315 -3.90 9.35 -16.67
C ASN A 315 -5.09 10.14 -16.09
N LEU A 316 -5.21 10.25 -14.77
CA LEU A 316 -6.33 10.93 -14.09
C LEU A 316 -6.57 12.37 -14.55
N ASN A 317 -5.53 13.10 -14.98
CA ASN A 317 -5.66 14.48 -15.46
C ASN A 317 -6.29 14.61 -16.86
N VAL A 318 -6.36 13.51 -17.62
CA VAL A 318 -7.09 13.45 -18.90
C VAL A 318 -8.60 13.35 -18.65
N LEU A 319 -8.99 12.80 -17.49
CA LEU A 319 -10.38 12.53 -17.16
C LEU A 319 -11.10 13.78 -16.61
N PRO A 320 -12.41 13.93 -16.90
CA PRO A 320 -13.26 14.91 -16.23
C PRO A 320 -13.25 14.74 -14.71
N LYS A 321 -13.40 15.86 -13.97
CA LYS A 321 -13.34 15.88 -12.49
C LYS A 321 -14.29 14.86 -11.86
N ASN A 322 -15.54 14.79 -12.31
CA ASN A 322 -16.54 13.86 -11.78
C ASN A 322 -16.11 12.39 -11.97
N VAL A 323 -15.62 12.02 -13.17
CA VAL A 323 -15.17 10.65 -13.46
C VAL A 323 -13.98 10.28 -12.58
N LYS A 324 -12.99 11.17 -12.48
CA LYS A 324 -11.81 10.98 -11.63
C LYS A 324 -12.18 10.82 -10.16
N ASP A 325 -12.99 11.73 -9.63
CA ASP A 325 -13.37 11.72 -8.21
C ASP A 325 -14.12 10.42 -7.90
N THR A 326 -15.07 10.00 -8.74
CA THR A 326 -15.80 8.74 -8.57
C THR A 326 -14.87 7.53 -8.53
N LEU A 327 -13.89 7.44 -9.42
CA LEU A 327 -12.94 6.31 -9.46
C LEU A 327 -12.03 6.26 -8.23
N VAL A 328 -11.45 7.40 -7.86
CA VAL A 328 -10.52 7.45 -6.72
C VAL A 328 -11.25 7.25 -5.40
N LEU A 329 -12.42 7.86 -5.21
CA LEU A 329 -13.22 7.68 -4.01
C LEU A 329 -13.70 6.23 -3.87
N PHE A 330 -14.14 5.60 -4.96
CA PHE A 330 -14.49 4.17 -4.93
C PHE A 330 -13.29 3.31 -4.54
N ALA A 331 -12.11 3.57 -5.11
CA ALA A 331 -10.89 2.85 -4.81
C ALA A 331 -10.44 3.03 -3.36
N LEU A 332 -10.64 4.21 -2.75
CA LEU A 332 -10.36 4.46 -1.33
C LEU A 332 -11.35 3.72 -0.42
N ASP A 333 -12.63 3.70 -0.78
CA ASP A 333 -13.71 3.11 0.04
C ASP A 333 -13.66 1.57 0.06
N HIS A 334 -13.16 0.95 -1.00
CA HIS A 334 -13.13 -0.51 -1.17
C HIS A 334 -11.69 -1.05 -1.30
N ALA A 335 -10.70 -0.32 -0.78
CA ALA A 335 -9.30 -0.67 -0.91
C ALA A 335 -8.94 -1.90 -0.06
N ASP A 336 -8.44 -2.95 -0.70
CA ASP A 336 -7.69 -4.01 -0.03
C ASP A 336 -6.18 -3.67 0.01
N ASN A 337 -5.36 -4.55 0.59
CA ASN A 337 -3.90 -4.33 0.68
C ASN A 337 -3.24 -4.09 -0.69
N THR A 338 -3.74 -4.73 -1.75
CA THR A 338 -3.21 -4.58 -3.11
C THR A 338 -3.53 -3.20 -3.67
N MET A 339 -4.79 -2.77 -3.58
CA MET A 339 -5.22 -1.44 -4.04
C MET A 339 -4.57 -0.33 -3.22
N LEU A 340 -4.44 -0.49 -1.90
CA LEU A 340 -3.72 0.45 -1.05
C LEU A 340 -2.27 0.65 -1.50
N ASN A 341 -1.55 -0.43 -1.82
CA ASN A 341 -0.19 -0.34 -2.34
C ASN A 341 -0.13 0.40 -3.69
N ILE A 342 -1.11 0.20 -4.56
CA ILE A 342 -1.22 0.94 -5.83
C ILE A 342 -1.47 2.42 -5.55
N LEU A 343 -2.50 2.77 -4.77
CA LEU A 343 -2.85 4.17 -4.44
C LEU A 343 -1.68 4.91 -3.78
N LYS A 344 -0.89 4.24 -2.95
CA LYS A 344 0.31 4.80 -2.30
C LYS A 344 1.34 5.34 -3.30
N GLN A 345 1.44 4.72 -4.48
CA GLN A 345 2.47 5.05 -5.48
C GLN A 345 2.07 6.14 -6.46
N HIS A 346 0.77 6.46 -6.57
CA HIS A 346 0.24 7.35 -7.61
C HIS A 346 -0.19 8.70 -7.06
N CYS A 347 -0.11 9.73 -7.90
CA CYS A 347 -0.67 11.05 -7.61
C CYS A 347 -2.17 11.04 -7.90
N CYS A 348 -2.99 10.66 -6.93
CA CYS A 348 -4.42 10.45 -7.12
C CYS A 348 -5.32 11.38 -6.32
N ILE A 349 -4.79 12.13 -5.35
CA ILE A 349 -5.60 12.97 -4.46
C ILE A 349 -5.57 14.42 -4.93
N PRO A 350 -6.72 15.05 -5.20
CA PRO A 350 -6.78 16.44 -5.61
C PRO A 350 -6.39 17.37 -4.46
N CYS A 351 -5.63 18.40 -4.78
CA CYS A 351 -5.20 19.45 -3.85
C CYS A 351 -5.70 20.85 -4.25
N THR A 352 -6.55 20.93 -5.27
CA THR A 352 -7.09 22.18 -5.82
C THR A 352 -8.56 22.03 -6.24
N PRO A 353 -9.36 23.12 -6.23
CA PRO A 353 -10.78 23.09 -6.61
C PRO A 353 -11.08 22.49 -7.98
N ASN A 354 -10.21 22.78 -8.94
CA ASN A 354 -10.35 22.28 -10.32
C ASN A 354 -9.86 20.83 -10.49
N GLY A 355 -9.29 20.23 -9.45
CA GLY A 355 -8.75 18.86 -9.46
C GLY A 355 -7.55 18.64 -10.38
N ARG A 356 -6.86 19.70 -10.83
CA ARG A 356 -5.71 19.58 -11.76
C ARG A 356 -4.42 19.19 -11.04
N ILE A 357 -4.21 19.75 -9.85
CA ILE A 357 -3.07 19.40 -9.01
C ILE A 357 -3.43 18.17 -8.21
N LEU A 358 -2.78 17.05 -8.52
CA LEU A 358 -2.89 15.78 -7.83
C LEU A 358 -1.58 15.48 -7.11
N ASN A 359 -1.66 15.01 -5.87
CA ASN A 359 -0.49 14.57 -5.10
C ASN A 359 -0.64 13.12 -4.64
N LYS A 360 0.52 12.51 -4.34
CA LYS A 360 0.56 11.21 -3.66
C LYS A 360 0.09 11.37 -2.22
N PRO A 361 -0.56 10.37 -1.62
CA PRO A 361 -0.93 10.41 -0.21
C PRO A 361 0.24 10.79 0.71
N SER A 362 1.44 10.29 0.44
CA SER A 362 2.66 10.57 1.23
C SER A 362 3.19 12.00 1.14
N LYS A 363 2.69 12.80 0.21
CA LYS A 363 3.03 14.23 0.08
C LYS A 363 2.00 15.14 0.74
N LEU A 364 0.88 14.58 1.22
CA LEU A 364 -0.19 15.35 1.82
C LEU A 364 0.04 15.60 3.30
N ILE A 365 -0.54 16.69 3.78
CA ILE A 365 -0.68 17.03 5.20
C ILE A 365 -2.15 16.87 5.57
N HIS A 366 -2.41 16.26 6.72
CA HIS A 366 -3.77 16.16 7.25
C HIS A 366 -4.32 17.58 7.57
N PRO A 367 -5.49 17.99 7.05
CA PRO A 367 -5.97 19.38 7.17
C PRO A 367 -6.19 19.87 8.60
N TYR A 368 -6.51 18.95 9.52
CA TYR A 368 -6.84 19.28 10.91
C TYR A 368 -5.73 18.88 11.89
N CYS A 369 -4.55 18.51 11.40
CA CYS A 369 -3.42 18.22 12.28
C CYS A 369 -2.69 19.51 12.66
N ARG A 370 -1.89 19.45 13.72
CA ARG A 370 -1.05 20.55 14.18
C ARG A 370 -0.11 21.08 13.10
N LEU A 371 0.45 20.18 12.29
CA LEU A 371 1.37 20.55 11.21
C LEU A 371 0.70 21.40 10.13
N ALA A 372 -0.63 21.34 9.99
CA ALA A 372 -1.37 22.09 8.99
C ALA A 372 -1.09 23.59 9.09
N SER A 373 -0.85 24.13 10.30
CA SER A 373 -0.50 25.53 10.53
C SER A 373 0.78 26.02 9.83
N LEU A 374 1.67 25.12 9.42
CA LEU A 374 2.86 25.45 8.62
C LEU A 374 2.57 25.64 7.13
N TYR A 375 1.36 25.29 6.71
CA TYR A 375 0.96 25.19 5.32
C TYR A 375 -0.31 26.00 5.10
N SER A 376 -0.54 26.31 3.84
CA SER A 376 -1.70 27.05 3.38
C SER A 376 -2.15 26.48 2.04
N ASP A 377 -3.30 26.92 1.55
CA ASP A 377 -3.87 26.41 0.30
C ASP A 377 -2.93 26.59 -0.90
N ILE A 378 -2.09 27.63 -0.89
CA ILE A 378 -1.10 27.89 -1.95
C ILE A 378 -0.04 26.79 -2.04
N ASP A 379 0.24 26.07 -0.96
CA ASP A 379 1.23 25.00 -0.93
C ASP A 379 0.70 23.73 -1.62
N SER A 380 -0.62 23.63 -1.85
CA SER A 380 -1.27 22.48 -2.51
C SER A 380 -0.95 21.13 -1.86
N LEU A 381 -0.84 21.09 -0.53
CA LEU A 381 -0.52 19.87 0.24
C LEU A 381 -1.71 19.30 1.01
N PHE A 382 -2.86 19.97 0.99
CA PHE A 382 -4.09 19.47 1.60
C PHE A 382 -4.96 18.75 0.57
N PRO A 383 -5.60 17.62 0.93
CA PRO A 383 -6.69 17.07 0.13
C PRO A 383 -7.78 18.13 -0.07
N TYR A 384 -8.28 18.25 -1.28
CA TYR A 384 -9.36 19.16 -1.63
C TYR A 384 -10.68 18.40 -1.80
N GLY A 385 -11.73 18.88 -1.13
CA GLY A 385 -13.08 18.32 -1.23
C GLY A 385 -13.98 18.77 -0.09
N GLY A 386 -15.20 18.24 -0.04
CA GLY A 386 -16.10 18.33 1.11
C GLY A 386 -16.11 17.05 1.95
N GLN A 387 -16.93 17.06 3.01
CA GLN A 387 -17.12 15.95 3.96
C GLN A 387 -17.69 14.68 3.30
N ASP A 388 -18.36 14.80 2.15
CA ASP A 388 -18.86 13.65 1.38
C ASP A 388 -17.82 13.09 0.38
N SER A 389 -16.63 13.70 0.32
CA SER A 389 -15.56 13.39 -0.65
C SER A 389 -14.23 13.11 0.07
N TYR A 390 -13.13 13.79 -0.28
CA TYR A 390 -11.79 13.52 0.25
C TYR A 390 -11.57 13.94 1.71
N LEU A 391 -12.44 14.78 2.27
CA LEU A 391 -12.33 15.24 3.67
C LEU A 391 -13.15 14.40 4.66
N ARG A 392 -13.80 13.32 4.20
CA ARG A 392 -14.49 12.38 5.08
C ARG A 392 -13.49 11.70 6.01
N GLU A 393 -13.83 11.56 7.29
CA GLU A 393 -12.88 11.13 8.32
C GLU A 393 -12.30 9.71 8.08
N ASP A 394 -13.12 8.76 7.66
CA ASP A 394 -12.71 7.42 7.26
C ASP A 394 -11.68 7.42 6.11
N ARG A 395 -11.90 8.25 5.09
CA ARG A 395 -10.98 8.42 3.96
C ARG A 395 -9.69 9.11 4.36
N LEU A 396 -9.76 10.11 5.24
CA LEU A 396 -8.57 10.73 5.83
C LEU A 396 -7.74 9.70 6.61
N ASN A 397 -8.39 8.77 7.33
CA ASN A 397 -7.70 7.68 8.01
C ASN A 397 -7.03 6.70 7.02
N VAL A 398 -7.68 6.38 5.89
CA VAL A 398 -7.04 5.61 4.80
C VAL A 398 -5.83 6.37 4.24
N LEU A 399 -5.94 7.69 4.02
CA LEU A 399 -4.82 8.51 3.55
C LEU A 399 -3.65 8.55 4.55
N LYS A 400 -3.93 8.57 5.86
CA LYS A 400 -2.90 8.42 6.92
C LYS A 400 -2.17 7.08 6.77
N LEU A 401 -2.89 5.97 6.59
CA LEU A 401 -2.29 4.64 6.34
C LEU A 401 -1.41 4.62 5.06
N LEU A 402 -1.80 5.40 4.05
CA LEU A 402 -1.04 5.55 2.81
C LEU A 402 0.17 6.50 2.93
N GLY A 403 0.36 7.13 4.09
CA GLY A 403 1.53 7.94 4.43
C GLY A 403 1.29 9.45 4.50
N MET A 404 0.05 9.91 4.47
CA MET A 404 -0.28 11.32 4.74
C MET A 404 0.22 11.72 6.12
N LYS A 405 0.89 12.87 6.21
CA LYS A 405 1.47 13.32 7.48
C LYS A 405 0.39 13.80 8.43
N CYS A 406 0.49 13.37 9.68
CA CYS A 406 -0.37 13.74 10.80
C CYS A 406 0.51 13.90 12.05
N ASP A 407 -0.08 14.33 13.16
CA ASP A 407 0.60 14.72 14.41
C ASP A 407 1.63 13.72 14.95
N ASP A 408 1.47 12.43 14.68
CA ASP A 408 2.39 11.36 15.10
C ASP A 408 3.71 11.33 14.28
N ASN A 409 3.77 12.05 13.15
CA ASN A 409 4.93 12.15 12.28
C ASN A 409 5.63 13.50 12.48
N LEU A 410 6.61 13.51 13.38
CA LEU A 410 7.38 14.71 13.71
C LEU A 410 8.07 15.29 12.48
N VAL A 411 8.01 16.62 12.37
CA VAL A 411 8.73 17.38 11.33
C VAL A 411 10.23 17.17 11.50
N THR A 412 10.92 16.84 10.42
CA THR A 412 12.38 16.68 10.46
C THR A 412 13.08 18.04 10.42
N TRP A 413 14.31 18.11 10.93
CA TRP A 413 15.11 19.34 10.88
C TRP A 413 15.21 19.95 9.46
N PRO A 414 15.46 19.18 8.38
CA PRO A 414 15.47 19.72 7.02
C PRO A 414 14.10 20.26 6.56
N GLU A 415 13.01 19.60 6.93
CA GLU A 415 11.66 20.07 6.60
C GLU A 415 11.33 21.38 7.32
N LEU A 416 11.76 21.53 8.57
CA LEU A 416 11.60 22.79 9.30
C LEU A 416 12.37 23.93 8.62
N VAL A 417 13.62 23.69 8.22
CA VAL A 417 14.45 24.67 7.50
C VAL A 417 13.80 25.07 6.20
N GLU A 418 13.35 24.12 5.38
CA GLU A 418 12.73 24.43 4.10
C GLU A 418 11.38 25.16 4.26
N ARG A 419 10.60 24.83 5.30
CA ARG A 419 9.41 25.62 5.66
C ARG A 419 9.76 27.05 6.08
N CYS A 420 10.86 27.26 6.80
CA CYS A 420 11.35 28.59 7.11
C CYS A 420 11.79 29.37 5.86
N GLU A 421 12.49 28.72 4.92
CA GLU A 421 12.86 29.34 3.64
C GLU A 421 11.63 29.77 2.83
N SER A 422 10.52 29.02 2.93
CA SER A 422 9.28 29.36 2.22
C SER A 422 8.75 30.75 2.60
N ILE A 423 8.92 31.17 3.86
CA ILE A 423 8.47 32.48 4.37
C ILE A 423 9.09 33.64 3.59
N GLN A 424 10.37 33.53 3.23
CA GLN A 424 11.07 34.58 2.48
C GLN A 424 10.52 34.78 1.07
N ARG A 425 9.84 33.76 0.53
CA ARG A 425 9.25 33.77 -0.81
C ARG A 425 7.80 34.28 -0.78
N MET A 426 7.21 34.46 0.41
CA MET A 426 5.85 34.94 0.58
C MET A 426 5.78 36.46 0.38
N ARG A 427 4.76 36.91 -0.35
CA ARG A 427 4.52 38.35 -0.60
C ARG A 427 3.58 38.98 0.44
N ASP A 428 2.70 38.16 1.00
CA ASP A 428 1.76 38.57 2.02
C ASP A 428 2.42 38.47 3.39
N TYR A 429 2.55 39.61 4.07
CA TYR A 429 3.19 39.68 5.37
C TYR A 429 2.39 38.96 6.45
N ASP A 430 1.06 39.03 6.40
CA ASP A 430 0.22 38.47 7.45
C ASP A 430 0.29 36.93 7.39
N LEU A 431 0.20 36.36 6.19
CA LEU A 431 0.42 34.92 5.98
C LEU A 431 1.85 34.48 6.34
N ALA A 432 2.86 35.29 6.03
CA ALA A 432 4.25 35.02 6.39
C ALA A 432 4.45 35.03 7.92
N ARG A 433 3.81 35.99 8.61
CA ARG A 433 3.81 36.10 10.08
C ARG A 433 3.11 34.89 10.70
N GLU A 434 1.93 34.52 10.25
CA GLU A 434 1.19 33.35 10.74
C GLU A 434 2.03 32.07 10.62
N ARG A 435 2.65 31.84 9.46
CA ARG A 435 3.54 30.68 9.25
C ARG A 435 4.77 30.73 10.16
N SER A 436 5.37 31.91 10.35
CA SER A 436 6.48 32.07 11.28
C SER A 436 6.08 31.70 12.71
N LEU A 437 4.93 32.19 13.16
CA LEU A 437 4.40 31.91 14.48
C LEU A 437 4.19 30.40 14.66
N ALA A 438 3.59 29.72 13.68
CA ALA A 438 3.45 28.27 13.68
C ALA A 438 4.80 27.54 13.75
N LEU A 439 5.82 28.00 13.00
CA LEU A 439 7.19 27.44 13.04
C LEU A 439 7.83 27.57 14.42
N LEU A 440 7.70 28.73 15.05
CA LEU A 440 8.25 28.97 16.38
C LEU A 440 7.59 28.07 17.42
N GLN A 441 6.28 27.84 17.31
CA GLN A 441 5.58 26.90 18.16
C GLN A 441 6.06 25.46 17.95
N ILE A 442 6.22 25.01 16.70
CA ILE A 442 6.71 23.66 16.41
C ILE A 442 8.16 23.48 16.88
N LEU A 443 8.99 24.52 16.76
CA LEU A 443 10.36 24.52 17.24
C LEU A 443 10.42 24.41 18.78
N ASN A 444 9.57 25.14 19.51
CA ASN A 444 9.43 25.01 20.97
C ASN A 444 9.17 23.55 21.36
N ASP A 445 8.24 22.90 20.67
CA ASP A 445 7.83 21.53 20.96
C ASP A 445 8.90 20.50 20.62
N MET A 446 9.54 20.62 19.44
CA MET A 446 10.63 19.72 19.05
C MET A 446 11.80 19.77 20.04
N LEU A 447 12.17 20.97 20.51
CA LEU A 447 13.22 21.13 21.50
C LEU A 447 12.81 20.64 22.90
N SER A 448 11.53 20.76 23.26
CA SER A 448 11.00 20.24 24.52
C SER A 448 11.01 18.71 24.54
N MET A 449 10.58 18.05 23.46
CA MET A 449 10.55 16.59 23.34
C MET A 449 11.95 15.97 23.28
N SER A 450 12.91 16.62 22.59
CA SER A 450 14.30 16.16 22.52
C SER A 450 14.97 16.04 23.90
N ASN A 451 14.48 16.75 24.92
CA ASN A 451 15.08 16.78 26.25
C ASN A 451 14.35 15.88 27.27
N ALA A 452 13.13 15.41 26.96
CA ALA A 452 12.33 14.58 27.86
C ALA A 452 12.80 13.11 27.94
N ASN A 453 13.63 12.66 26.99
CA ASN A 453 14.29 11.36 27.02
C ASN A 453 15.82 11.53 27.12
N PRO A 454 16.40 11.72 28.32
CA PRO A 454 17.81 11.43 28.50
C PRO A 454 17.97 9.92 28.32
N THR A 455 18.65 9.52 27.25
CA THR A 455 19.19 8.17 27.13
C THR A 455 19.80 7.75 28.47
N ARG A 456 19.38 6.56 28.92
CA ARG A 456 19.87 5.82 30.08
C ARG A 456 21.32 6.20 30.41
N THR A 457 21.48 6.67 31.64
CA THR A 457 22.70 6.63 32.44
C THR A 457 23.58 5.44 32.05
N TYR A 458 24.69 5.71 31.38
CA TYR A 458 25.86 4.86 31.47
C TYR A 458 26.76 5.50 32.53
N ASP A 459 27.11 4.67 33.50
CA ASP A 459 27.78 4.96 34.76
C ASP A 459 28.92 5.98 34.65
N GLU A 460 28.82 7.03 35.47
CA GLU A 460 29.98 7.59 36.13
C GLU A 460 30.57 6.50 37.04
N ASN A 461 31.71 5.91 36.67
CA ASN A 461 32.75 5.33 37.55
C ASN A 461 33.70 4.45 36.72
N ASP A 462 34.78 5.03 36.17
CA ASP A 462 36.09 4.36 36.17
C ASP A 462 37.21 5.42 36.00
N ASP A 463 37.74 5.86 37.13
CA ASP A 463 39.03 6.54 37.23
C ASP A 463 40.15 5.52 37.00
N SER A 464 41.02 5.74 36.02
CA SER A 464 42.47 5.87 36.29
C SER A 464 43.33 5.98 35.03
N LEU A 465 44.31 6.86 35.19
CA LEU A 465 45.49 7.13 34.38
C LEU A 465 46.21 5.86 33.92
N ASP A 466 46.63 5.78 32.65
CA ASP A 466 48.07 5.87 32.37
C ASP A 466 48.41 6.15 30.91
N ARG A 467 49.50 6.90 30.76
CA ARG A 467 50.17 7.26 29.51
C ARG A 467 50.89 6.04 28.93
N ARG A 468 50.85 5.85 27.61
CA ARG A 468 52.08 5.66 26.79
C ARG A 468 51.83 5.61 25.29
N SER A 469 52.70 6.34 24.62
CA SER A 469 52.93 6.50 23.19
C SER A 469 53.26 5.18 22.45
N ARG A 470 52.74 5.01 21.22
CA ARG A 470 53.55 4.88 19.99
C ARG A 470 52.69 4.80 18.71
N PRO A 471 53.20 5.29 17.55
CA PRO A 471 52.46 5.39 16.29
C PRO A 471 52.80 4.28 15.27
N SER A 472 52.15 4.36 14.10
CA SER A 472 52.34 3.62 12.82
C SER A 472 51.43 2.37 12.70
N THR A 473 50.74 2.07 11.60
CA THR A 473 51.17 2.17 10.19
C THR A 473 49.97 2.06 9.24
N LEU A 474 50.09 2.68 8.06
CA LEU A 474 49.23 2.56 6.89
C LEU A 474 49.03 1.10 6.43
N THR A 475 47.79 0.76 6.02
CA THR A 475 47.55 0.06 4.75
C THR A 475 46.16 0.41 4.22
N ALA A 476 46.15 1.03 3.04
CA ALA A 476 44.98 1.20 2.20
C ALA A 476 44.48 -0.15 1.68
N ARG A 477 43.16 -0.32 1.61
CA ARG A 477 42.54 -1.28 0.70
C ARG A 477 41.19 -0.75 0.23
N GLU A 478 41.19 -0.21 -0.99
CA GLU A 478 39.99 0.02 -1.79
C GLU A 478 39.28 -1.32 -2.04
N LYS A 479 37.95 -1.32 -1.91
CA LYS A 479 37.05 -2.22 -2.63
C LYS A 479 35.74 -1.49 -2.93
N THR A 480 35.59 -1.16 -4.20
CA THR A 480 34.33 -0.91 -4.90
C THR A 480 33.37 -2.09 -4.75
N THR A 481 32.09 -1.82 -4.48
CA THR A 481 30.96 -2.61 -5.01
C THR A 481 29.65 -1.82 -4.96
N ASN A 482 29.02 -1.70 -6.13
CA ASN A 482 27.62 -1.37 -6.35
C ASN A 482 26.68 -2.31 -5.56
N GLY A 483 25.54 -1.79 -5.10
CA GLY A 483 24.48 -2.60 -4.49
C GLY A 483 23.20 -1.82 -4.19
N ASN A 484 22.27 -1.86 -5.15
CA ASN A 484 20.82 -1.61 -5.08
C ASN A 484 20.20 -1.26 -3.71
N LEU A 485 19.68 -0.02 -3.62
CA LEU A 485 18.74 0.41 -2.60
C LEU A 485 17.34 -0.17 -2.88
N SER A 486 16.98 -1.24 -2.18
CA SER A 486 15.59 -1.66 -2.02
C SER A 486 14.96 -0.90 -0.84
N ASN A 487 14.24 0.17 -1.15
CA ASN A 487 13.39 0.89 -0.21
C ASN A 487 12.12 0.10 0.10
N GLY A 488 11.91 -0.24 1.36
CA GLY A 488 10.64 -0.77 1.84
C GLY A 488 10.68 -1.12 3.32
N SER A 489 9.98 -0.32 4.12
CA SER A 489 9.61 -0.55 5.53
C SER A 489 10.59 -0.04 6.59
N SER A 490 10.66 1.29 6.78
CA SER A 490 11.30 1.90 7.98
C SER A 490 10.85 3.34 8.26
N SER A 491 9.57 3.69 8.06
CA SER A 491 9.15 5.09 8.26
C SER A 491 8.87 5.48 9.72
N ILE A 492 8.58 4.53 10.61
CA ILE A 492 8.16 4.81 12.00
C ILE A 492 9.36 4.87 12.96
N LEU A 493 10.40 4.05 12.73
CA LEU A 493 11.64 4.08 13.53
C LEU A 493 12.55 5.26 13.19
N ASN A 494 12.55 5.71 11.92
CA ASN A 494 13.45 6.75 11.46
C ASN A 494 13.07 8.17 11.94
N THR A 495 11.81 8.43 12.30
CA THR A 495 11.36 9.79 12.70
C THR A 495 11.79 10.17 14.12
N HIS A 496 11.77 9.21 15.05
CA HIS A 496 12.35 9.40 16.39
C HIS A 496 13.87 9.57 16.33
N GLU A 497 14.55 8.82 15.46
CA GLU A 497 16.01 8.94 15.25
C GLU A 497 16.37 10.30 14.61
N ALA A 498 15.54 10.81 13.69
CA ALA A 498 15.77 12.10 13.01
C ALA A 498 15.72 13.34 13.92
N LEU A 499 14.95 13.31 15.01
CA LEU A 499 14.95 14.40 16.00
C LEU A 499 16.19 14.39 16.90
N HIS A 500 16.75 13.20 17.15
CA HIS A 500 17.95 13.00 17.96
C HIS A 500 19.27 13.11 17.16
N ASP A 501 19.19 13.33 15.85
CA ASP A 501 20.35 13.66 15.02
C ASP A 501 20.94 15.02 15.45
N LYS A 502 22.01 14.95 16.25
CA LYS A 502 22.72 16.12 16.78
C LYS A 502 23.34 16.96 15.66
N GLU A 503 23.84 16.34 14.59
CA GLU A 503 24.44 17.07 13.47
C GLU A 503 23.39 17.81 12.65
N ALA A 504 22.26 17.17 12.35
CA ALA A 504 21.13 17.82 11.69
C ALA A 504 20.58 18.97 12.53
N ARG A 505 20.45 18.78 13.85
CA ARG A 505 20.05 19.84 14.78
C ARG A 505 21.00 21.03 14.76
N THR A 506 22.31 20.81 14.84
CA THR A 506 23.31 21.88 14.78
C THR A 506 23.30 22.60 13.43
N ARG A 507 23.20 21.86 12.33
CA ARG A 507 23.10 22.42 10.97
C ARG A 507 21.85 23.29 10.81
N ALA A 508 20.69 22.79 11.26
CA ALA A 508 19.44 23.53 11.22
C ALA A 508 19.49 24.81 12.06
N SER A 509 20.10 24.77 13.25
CA SER A 509 20.33 25.97 14.08
C SER A 509 21.10 27.05 13.31
N LEU A 510 22.22 26.67 12.68
CA LEU A 510 23.03 27.62 11.89
C LEU A 510 22.27 28.16 10.68
N GLN A 511 21.50 27.33 9.98
CA GLN A 511 20.71 27.76 8.82
C GLN A 511 19.57 28.69 9.23
N LEU A 512 18.79 28.35 10.26
CA LEU A 512 17.64 29.14 10.71
C LEU A 512 18.07 30.53 11.19
N ARG A 513 19.26 30.65 11.82
CA ARG A 513 19.85 31.95 12.20
C ARG A 513 20.04 32.91 11.02
N GLU A 514 20.19 32.38 9.81
CA GLU A 514 20.39 33.14 8.58
C GLU A 514 19.11 33.46 7.82
N LEU A 515 17.98 32.86 8.19
CA LEU A 515 16.72 33.03 7.49
C LEU A 515 15.87 34.12 8.14
N ALA A 516 15.33 35.03 7.33
CA ALA A 516 14.42 36.06 7.80
C ALA A 516 13.01 35.50 8.02
N PHE A 517 12.69 35.17 9.27
CA PHE A 517 11.33 34.74 9.66
C PHE A 517 10.86 35.30 10.99
N ILE A 518 11.74 35.85 11.84
CA ILE A 518 11.35 36.33 13.17
C ILE A 518 10.51 37.61 13.08
N PRO A 519 9.28 37.61 13.62
CA PRO A 519 8.52 38.85 13.76
C PRO A 519 9.16 39.72 14.85
N ILE A 520 9.16 41.03 14.61
CA ILE A 520 9.71 41.99 15.56
C ILE A 520 8.59 42.67 16.33
N LYS A 521 8.85 42.92 17.60
CA LYS A 521 7.97 43.66 18.47
C LYS A 521 7.88 45.11 17.99
N THR A 522 6.69 45.57 17.61
CA THR A 522 6.41 46.99 17.40
C THR A 522 6.26 47.71 18.73
N ARG A 523 6.20 49.04 18.72
CA ARG A 523 6.02 49.83 19.94
C ARG A 523 4.81 49.32 20.74
N PRO A 524 4.99 48.97 22.02
CA PRO A 524 3.89 48.67 22.92
C PRO A 524 2.87 49.82 22.97
N ILE A 525 1.58 49.49 22.97
CA ILE A 525 0.47 50.47 23.01
C ILE A 525 0.56 51.35 24.27
N GLU A 526 1.11 50.81 25.36
CA GLU A 526 1.32 51.51 26.63
C GLU A 526 2.34 52.66 26.52
N LEU A 527 3.13 52.70 25.45
CA LEU A 527 4.05 53.80 25.12
C LEU A 527 3.43 54.83 24.16
N ASN A 528 2.15 54.71 23.81
CA ASN A 528 1.47 55.70 22.97
C ASN A 528 1.42 57.05 23.70
N GLY A 529 1.86 58.12 23.02
CA GLY A 529 2.03 59.45 23.61
C GLY A 529 3.45 59.75 24.10
N ILE A 530 4.32 58.75 24.18
CA ILE A 530 5.76 58.92 24.45
C ILE A 530 6.51 58.94 23.11
N ASN A 531 7.26 60.02 22.85
CA ASN A 531 7.98 60.18 21.59
C ASN A 531 9.33 59.41 21.55
N LEU A 532 9.38 58.20 22.13
CA LEU A 532 10.55 57.34 22.08
C LEU A 532 10.62 56.70 20.69
N THR A 533 11.77 56.76 20.02
CA THR A 533 11.93 56.02 18.77
C THR A 533 11.97 54.53 19.06
N TRP A 534 11.07 53.75 18.48
CA TRP A 534 11.09 52.30 18.60
C TRP A 534 11.67 51.68 17.34
N MET A 535 12.67 50.82 17.48
CA MET A 535 13.33 50.23 16.33
C MET A 535 12.35 49.38 15.51
N GLY A 536 11.47 48.63 16.17
CA GLY A 536 10.44 47.81 15.52
C GLY A 536 9.49 48.58 14.60
N ASP A 537 9.19 49.85 14.90
CA ASP A 537 8.27 50.66 14.09
C ASP A 537 8.86 50.99 12.71
N LYS A 538 10.19 51.13 12.63
CA LYS A 538 10.91 51.42 11.39
C LYS A 538 10.81 50.31 10.35
N TYR A 539 10.48 49.11 10.80
CA TYR A 539 10.43 47.91 9.97
C TYR A 539 9.10 47.17 10.12
N SER A 540 8.02 47.91 10.34
CA SER A 540 6.67 47.36 10.28
C SER A 540 6.48 46.54 9.00
N LYS A 541 5.83 45.38 9.13
CA LYS A 541 5.58 44.43 8.03
C LYS A 541 6.84 43.80 7.42
N ARG A 542 7.90 43.62 8.21
CA ARG A 542 9.10 42.89 7.82
C ARG A 542 9.50 41.86 8.86
N LEU A 543 9.87 40.66 8.39
CA LEU A 543 10.46 39.60 9.20
C LEU A 543 11.98 39.70 9.20
N PHE A 544 12.60 39.26 10.30
CA PHE A 544 14.03 39.44 10.55
C PHE A 544 14.76 38.11 10.71
N LYS A 545 16.06 38.14 10.42
CA LYS A 545 16.94 37.02 10.71
C LYS A 545 17.15 36.94 12.22
N PRO A 546 17.10 35.75 12.84
CA PRO A 546 17.36 35.63 14.27
C PRO A 546 18.68 36.27 14.71
N LYS A 547 19.74 36.12 13.90
CA LYS A 547 21.04 36.70 14.23
C LYS A 547 21.04 38.23 14.30
N ASP A 548 20.14 38.90 13.59
CA ASP A 548 20.03 40.36 13.55
C ASP A 548 19.02 40.89 14.60
N THR A 549 18.45 40.00 15.42
CA THR A 549 17.45 40.31 16.45
C THR A 549 17.91 39.90 17.83
N LEU A 550 17.26 40.47 18.84
CA LEU A 550 17.54 40.16 20.25
C LEU A 550 16.28 39.69 20.98
N SER A 551 16.50 38.87 21.99
CA SER A 551 15.45 38.41 22.91
C SER A 551 14.77 39.61 23.58
N GLN A 552 13.48 39.42 23.90
CA GLN A 552 12.68 40.42 24.60
C GLN A 552 13.27 40.81 25.97
N GLN A 553 14.11 39.98 26.59
CA GLN A 553 14.76 40.35 27.85
C GLN A 553 15.66 41.60 27.74
N TYR A 554 16.13 41.95 26.54
CA TYR A 554 16.94 43.15 26.28
C TYR A 554 16.11 44.35 25.82
N GLU A 555 14.78 44.24 25.80
CA GLU A 555 13.87 45.30 25.36
C GLU A 555 14.15 46.63 26.09
N HIS A 556 14.40 46.60 27.40
CA HIS A 556 14.66 47.81 28.18
C HIS A 556 16.05 48.41 27.93
N LEU A 557 17.00 47.63 27.40
CA LEU A 557 18.38 48.05 27.22
C LEU A 557 18.63 48.80 25.89
N ILE A 558 17.93 48.43 24.82
CA ILE A 558 18.28 48.82 23.43
C ILE A 558 17.10 48.85 22.44
N CYS A 559 15.85 48.97 22.90
CA CYS A 559 14.69 48.97 21.99
C CYS A 559 14.65 50.11 20.94
N SER A 560 15.44 51.18 21.11
CA SER A 560 15.55 52.28 20.14
C SER A 560 16.60 52.02 19.06
N THR A 561 17.52 51.08 19.31
CA THR A 561 18.70 50.81 18.48
C THR A 561 18.68 49.43 17.84
N TRP A 562 18.06 48.44 18.49
CA TRP A 562 18.00 47.05 18.05
C TRP A 562 16.56 46.54 17.85
N PRO A 563 16.32 45.69 16.82
CA PRO A 563 15.04 44.99 16.67
C PRO A 563 14.89 43.91 17.74
N ILE A 564 13.76 43.92 18.42
CA ILE A 564 13.42 42.98 19.50
C ILE A 564 12.44 41.94 18.95
N ALA A 565 12.70 40.65 19.19
CA ALA A 565 11.79 39.58 18.79
C ALA A 565 10.42 39.73 19.48
N GLU A 566 9.35 39.56 18.74
CA GLU A 566 7.99 39.59 19.27
C GLU A 566 7.73 38.32 20.11
N GLN A 567 7.22 38.49 21.35
CA GLN A 567 6.61 37.39 22.11
C GLN A 567 5.12 37.68 22.24
N SER A 568 4.27 36.76 21.77
CA SER A 568 2.84 36.90 21.92
C SER A 568 2.38 36.26 23.22
N LYS A 569 1.75 37.06 24.10
CA LYS A 569 1.18 36.61 25.39
C LYS A 569 -0.35 36.64 25.41
N ASN A 570 -0.99 37.04 24.31
CA ASN A 570 -2.45 37.15 24.26
C ASN A 570 -3.11 35.77 24.10
N SER A 571 -4.24 35.59 24.77
CA SER A 571 -4.96 34.33 25.00
C SER A 571 -5.41 33.54 23.75
N GLN A 572 -5.16 34.03 22.54
CA GLN A 572 -5.47 33.36 21.26
C GLN A 572 -4.21 32.99 20.44
N GLU A 573 -3.06 33.63 20.66
CA GLU A 573 -1.78 33.33 19.99
C GLU A 573 -0.69 33.12 21.07
N GLN A 574 -0.66 31.94 21.71
CA GLN A 574 0.22 31.64 22.86
C GLN A 574 1.66 31.25 22.48
N ILE A 575 2.33 32.01 21.61
CA ILE A 575 3.74 31.68 21.27
C ILE A 575 4.67 32.41 22.21
N ILE A 576 5.04 31.71 23.28
CA ILE A 576 6.11 32.12 24.19
C ILE A 576 7.39 31.44 23.73
N LEU A 577 8.36 32.22 23.26
CA LEU A 577 9.68 31.69 22.94
C LEU A 577 10.34 31.16 24.21
N THR A 578 10.60 29.86 24.25
CA THR A 578 11.35 29.27 25.36
C THR A 578 12.81 29.70 25.29
N LYS A 579 13.50 29.77 26.43
CA LYS A 579 14.96 30.03 26.48
C LYS A 579 15.76 29.11 25.57
N GLN A 580 15.29 27.88 25.38
CA GLN A 580 15.92 26.91 24.48
C GLN A 580 15.80 27.31 23.03
N VAL A 581 14.63 27.81 22.60
CA VAL A 581 14.46 28.37 21.25
C VAL A 581 15.28 29.63 21.08
N GLU A 582 15.30 30.52 22.07
CA GLU A 582 16.12 31.73 22.03
C GLU A 582 17.61 31.39 21.84
N HIS A 583 18.13 30.43 22.60
CA HIS A 583 19.50 29.94 22.46
C HIS A 583 19.75 29.25 21.11
N PHE A 584 18.83 28.39 20.69
CA PHE A 584 18.92 27.67 19.41
C PHE A 584 18.98 28.65 18.23
N LEU A 585 18.23 29.74 18.30
CA LEU A 585 18.18 30.80 17.31
C LEU A 585 19.20 31.93 17.54
N GLY A 586 19.98 31.88 18.63
CA GLY A 586 21.01 32.88 18.95
C GLY A 586 20.45 34.28 19.25
N LEU A 587 19.25 34.36 19.84
CA LEU A 587 18.57 35.60 20.24
C LEU A 587 19.11 36.15 21.58
N ASP A 588 19.75 35.30 22.36
CA ASP A 588 20.35 35.57 23.68
C ASP A 588 21.82 36.00 23.60
N ASP A 589 22.37 36.16 22.39
CA ASP A 589 23.77 36.52 22.17
C ASP A 589 24.03 38.01 22.46
N THR A 590 24.51 38.28 23.67
CA THR A 590 24.86 39.62 24.16
C THR A 590 26.10 40.21 23.53
N THR A 591 26.92 39.42 22.83
CA THR A 591 28.14 39.94 22.18
C THR A 591 27.84 40.94 21.07
N LYS A 592 26.58 40.97 20.60
CA LYS A 592 26.07 41.93 19.62
C LYS A 592 25.85 43.33 20.19
N ILE A 593 25.68 43.45 21.52
CA ILE A 593 25.31 44.73 22.15
C ILE A 593 26.59 45.50 22.47
N GLU A 594 26.81 46.60 21.76
CA GLU A 594 27.94 47.49 22.02
C GLU A 594 27.55 48.65 22.97
N LEU A 595 28.53 49.20 23.69
CA LEU A 595 28.31 50.36 24.57
C LEU A 595 27.68 51.56 23.83
N LYS A 596 28.02 51.74 22.54
CA LYS A 596 27.44 52.80 21.71
C LYS A 596 25.91 52.68 21.56
N ASP A 597 25.38 51.46 21.54
CA ASP A 597 23.95 51.21 21.36
C ASP A 597 23.18 51.56 22.62
N VAL A 598 23.77 51.23 23.78
CA VAL A 598 23.25 51.60 25.10
C VAL A 598 23.31 53.11 25.30
N LEU A 599 24.44 53.76 24.99
CA LEU A 599 24.57 55.22 25.09
C LEU A 599 23.57 55.94 24.18
N LYS A 600 23.30 55.40 22.99
CA LYS A 600 22.30 55.96 22.08
C LYS A 600 20.87 55.76 22.58
N GLN A 601 20.55 54.63 23.23
CA GLN A 601 19.28 54.45 23.93
C GLN A 601 19.11 55.53 25.02
N VAL A 602 20.14 55.76 25.84
CA VAL A 602 20.14 56.79 26.88
C VAL A 602 19.97 58.18 26.29
N ASP A 603 20.65 58.50 25.17
CA ASP A 603 20.51 59.77 24.46
C ASP A 603 19.07 59.99 23.97
N GLU A 604 18.46 58.99 23.31
CA GLU A 604 17.07 59.07 22.85
C GLU A 604 16.08 59.25 24.00
N ILE A 605 16.30 58.58 25.13
CA ILE A 605 15.49 58.74 26.33
C ILE A 605 15.68 60.14 26.94
N SER A 606 16.91 60.67 26.95
CA SER A 606 17.21 62.01 27.49
C SER A 606 16.53 63.13 26.69
N LYS A 607 16.33 62.95 25.38
CA LYS A 607 15.56 63.91 24.56
C LYS A 607 14.10 64.01 25.02
N LEU A 608 13.54 62.95 25.62
CA LEU A 608 12.19 62.96 26.17
C LEU A 608 12.08 63.85 27.42
N SER A 609 13.13 63.94 28.24
CA SER A 609 13.12 64.77 29.44
C SER A 609 13.26 66.27 29.14
N ILE A 610 13.85 66.64 27.99
CA ILE A 610 14.10 68.03 27.59
C ILE A 610 12.87 68.71 26.97
N ILE A 611 11.95 67.97 26.36
CA ILE A 611 10.69 68.50 25.78
C ILE A 611 9.71 68.99 26.87
N ASN A 612 9.96 68.66 28.14
CA ASN A 612 9.00 68.82 29.23
C ASN A 612 9.06 70.17 29.97
N ASN A 613 9.78 71.18 29.44
CA ASN A 613 9.72 72.54 29.98
C ASN A 613 8.42 73.30 29.62
N SER A 614 7.50 72.67 28.89
CA SER A 614 6.19 73.22 28.52
C SER A 614 5.02 72.36 29.03
N ASN A 615 4.94 72.17 30.34
CA ASN A 615 3.73 72.05 31.21
C ASN A 615 2.43 71.33 30.77
N LEU A 616 2.35 70.49 29.74
CA LEU A 616 1.05 69.94 29.30
C LEU A 616 0.95 68.43 29.05
N VAL A 617 1.97 67.61 29.33
CA VAL A 617 1.86 66.15 29.15
C VAL A 617 2.07 65.42 30.48
N VAL A 618 0.96 64.95 31.05
CA VAL A 618 0.96 64.06 32.23
C VAL A 618 1.50 62.70 31.79
N TYR A 619 2.77 62.42 32.11
CA TYR A 619 3.35 61.10 31.90
C TYR A 619 2.89 60.09 32.95
N ASN A 620 2.68 58.85 32.53
CA ASN A 620 2.68 57.71 33.44
C ASN A 620 4.14 57.44 33.87
N HIS A 621 4.59 58.13 34.92
CA HIS A 621 5.97 58.18 35.40
C HIS A 621 6.61 56.79 35.60
N GLN A 622 5.79 55.77 35.88
CA GLN A 622 6.23 54.38 36.06
C GLN A 622 6.74 53.73 34.76
N ILE A 623 6.12 54.02 33.62
CA ILE A 623 6.45 53.39 32.34
C ILE A 623 7.75 53.98 31.78
N THR A 624 7.89 55.30 31.80
CA THR A 624 9.13 55.96 31.35
C THR A 624 10.32 55.57 32.23
N SER A 625 10.14 55.48 33.56
CA SER A 625 11.19 55.01 34.48
C SER A 625 11.66 53.59 34.20
N LYS A 626 10.78 52.71 33.68
CA LYS A 626 11.13 51.31 33.33
C LYS A 626 12.11 51.20 32.15
N TYR A 627 12.15 52.21 31.28
CA TYR A 627 13.09 52.27 30.15
C TYR A 627 14.30 53.17 30.44
N ILE A 628 14.22 54.03 31.48
CA ILE A 628 15.31 54.92 31.94
C ILE A 628 16.30 54.18 32.87
N LEU A 629 15.80 53.32 33.77
CA LEU A 629 16.60 52.48 34.68
C LEU A 629 17.04 51.19 33.98
#